data_AF-A0A8K0BRP3-F1
#
_entry.id   AF-A0A8K0BRP3-F1
#
_cell.length_a   1.000
_cell.length_b   1.000
_cell.length_c   1.000
_cell.angle_alpha   90.00
_cell.angle_beta   90.00
_cell.angle_gamma   90.00
#
_symmetry.space_group_name_H-M   'P 1'
#
loop_
_entity.id
_entity.type
_entity.pdbx_description
1 polymer ?
#
loop_
_entity_poly.entity_id
_entity_poly.type
_entity_poly.pdbx_seq_one_letter_code
_entity_poly.pdbx_strand_id
1 'polypeptide(L)' 'MKVSVQAVAVWGKIAPSHSITAIMITDDQQTIVTGSQEGQICLWDLSSELKISSKEILFGHTASVTCLAKARE' A
#
# COMPACT_ATOMS: atom_id res chain seq x y z
N MET A 1 -17.84 19.07 7.67
CA MET A 1 -17.04 18.08 6.92
C MET A 1 -16.05 17.47 7.90
N LYS A 2 -16.07 16.15 8.13
CA LYS A 2 -15.06 15.50 8.99
C LYS A 2 -13.76 15.41 8.18
N VAL A 3 -12.70 16.07 8.65
CA VAL A 3 -11.35 15.87 8.10
C VAL A 3 -10.87 14.52 8.60
N SER A 4 -10.82 13.52 7.72
CA SER A 4 -10.19 12.24 8.02
C SER A 4 -8.69 12.46 7.94
N VAL A 5 -8.00 12.43 9.07
CA VAL A 5 -6.53 12.46 9.10
C VAL A 5 -6.06 11.08 8.67
N GLN A 6 -5.58 10.95 7.43
CA GLN A 6 -4.94 9.71 6.99
C GLN A 6 -3.58 9.62 7.68
N ALA A 7 -3.38 8.58 8.48
CA ALA A 7 -2.08 8.30 9.07
C ALA A 7 -1.23 7.58 8.01
N VAL A 8 -0.19 8.28 7.53
CA VAL A 8 0.81 7.75 6.61
C VAL A 8 2.11 7.61 7.37
N ALA A 9 2.76 6.45 7.30
CA ALA A 9 4.11 6.26 7.82
C ALA A 9 5.07 5.88 6.69
N VAL A 10 6.34 6.23 6.87
CA VAL A 10 7.45 5.78 6.03
C VAL A 10 8.04 4.51 6.65
N TRP A 11 8.59 3.66 5.82
CA TRP A 11 9.25 2.43 6.24
C TRP A 11 10.45 2.72 7.14
N GLY A 12 10.51 2.01 8.27
CA GLY A 12 11.68 2.04 9.14
C GLY A 12 12.84 1.22 8.56
N LYS A 13 13.96 1.18 9.28
CA LYS A 13 15.12 0.33 8.92
C LYS A 13 14.76 -1.16 8.81
N ILE A 14 13.71 -1.58 9.51
CA ILE A 14 13.16 -2.92 9.49
C ILE A 14 11.74 -2.82 8.96
N ALA A 15 11.44 -3.62 7.93
CA ALA A 15 10.09 -3.72 7.39
C ALA A 15 9.12 -4.27 8.45
N PRO A 16 7.92 -3.69 8.62
CA PRO A 16 6.90 -4.27 9.47
C PRO A 16 6.45 -5.64 8.94
N SER A 17 5.89 -6.46 9.84
CA SER A 17 5.19 -7.68 9.44
C SER A 17 4.00 -7.31 8.57
N HIS A 18 4.00 -7.75 7.32
CA HIS A 18 3.00 -7.40 6.33
C HIS A 18 2.58 -8.66 5.55
N SER A 19 1.54 -9.33 6.04
CA SER A 19 1.03 -10.57 5.42
C SER A 19 0.18 -10.22 4.21
N ILE A 20 0.72 -10.32 3.00
CA ILE A 20 0.05 -9.84 1.78
C ILE A 20 -1.18 -10.70 1.46
N THR A 21 -2.34 -10.05 1.36
CA THR A 21 -3.64 -10.66 1.04
C THR A 21 -4.22 -10.17 -0.29
N ALA A 22 -3.81 -8.98 -0.74
CA ALA A 22 -4.22 -8.41 -2.02
C ALA A 22 -3.06 -7.62 -2.64
N ILE A 23 -3.00 -7.59 -3.98
CA ILE A 23 -1.98 -6.85 -4.73
C ILE A 23 -2.58 -6.21 -5.98
N MET A 24 -2.08 -5.04 -6.34
CA MET A 24 -2.43 -4.32 -7.56
C MET A 24 -1.22 -3.50 -8.05
N ILE A 25 -1.10 -3.33 -9.37
CA ILE A 25 -0.15 -2.42 -10.00
C ILE A 25 -0.96 -1.31 -10.68
N THR A 26 -0.48 -0.07 -10.61
CA THR A 26 -1.09 1.06 -11.30
C THR A 26 -0.87 0.99 -12.82
N ASP A 27 -1.77 1.57 -13.62
CA ASP A 27 -1.67 1.50 -15.09
C ASP A 27 -0.39 2.12 -15.65
N ASP A 28 0.18 3.10 -14.95
CA ASP A 28 1.47 3.71 -15.30
C ASP A 28 2.68 2.82 -14.98
N GLN A 29 2.45 1.68 -14.32
CA GLN A 29 3.46 0.72 -13.86
C GLN A 29 4.54 1.34 -12.96
N GLN A 30 4.22 2.44 -12.27
CA GLN A 30 5.14 3.10 -11.35
C GLN A 30 4.86 2.78 -9.89
N THR A 31 3.68 2.26 -9.55
CA THR A 31 3.29 1.98 -8.17
C THR A 31 2.68 0.59 -8.01
N ILE A 32 3.15 -0.14 -7.01
CA ILE A 32 2.52 -1.37 -6.52
C ILE A 32 1.79 -1.01 -5.23
N VAL A 33 0.59 -1.56 -5.05
CA VAL A 33 -0.19 -1.45 -3.82
C VAL A 33 -0.42 -2.85 -3.27
N THR A 34 -0.06 -3.07 -2.02
CA THR A 34 -0.32 -4.33 -1.31
C THR A 34 -1.22 -4.09 -0.11
N GLY A 35 -2.18 -4.98 0.10
CA GLY A 35 -3.03 -5.02 1.29
C GLY A 35 -2.60 -6.16 2.20
N SER A 36 -2.82 -5.98 3.51
CA SER A 36 -2.39 -6.95 4.52
C SER A 36 -3.55 -7.54 5.32
N GLN A 37 -3.32 -8.74 5.88
CA GLN A 37 -4.22 -9.40 6.82
C GLN A 37 -4.49 -8.56 8.08
N GLU A 38 -3.53 -7.71 8.44
CA GLU A 38 -3.55 -6.79 9.58
C GLU A 38 -4.22 -5.43 9.26
N GLY A 39 -4.68 -5.23 8.01
CA GLY A 39 -5.38 -4.00 7.60
C GLY A 39 -4.46 -2.87 7.10
N GLN A 40 -3.16 -3.11 7.00
CA GLN A 40 -2.23 -2.14 6.44
C GLN A 40 -2.32 -2.14 4.92
N ILE A 41 -2.17 -0.96 4.31
CA ILE A 41 -1.96 -0.82 2.87
C ILE A 41 -0.57 -0.25 2.66
N CYS A 42 0.23 -0.91 1.84
CA CYS A 42 1.60 -0.51 1.54
C CYS A 42 1.72 -0.08 0.08
N LEU A 43 2.39 1.04 -0.14
CA LEU A 43 2.73 1.55 -1.45
C LEU A 43 4.21 1.29 -1.70
N TRP A 44 4.50 0.90 -2.93
CA TRP A 44 5.85 0.63 -3.39
C TRP A 44 6.07 1.34 -4.72
N ASP A 45 7.24 1.94 -4.89
CA ASP A 45 7.66 2.44 -6.20
C ASP A 45 8.23 1.27 -7.02
N LEU A 46 7.83 1.21 -8.30
CA LEU A 46 8.31 0.24 -9.27
C LEU A 46 9.10 0.99 -10.36
N SER A 47 10.39 0.69 -10.48
CA SER A 47 11.21 1.28 -11.54
C SER A 47 11.02 0.54 -12.87
N SER A 48 11.41 1.19 -13.98
CA SER A 48 11.43 0.56 -15.30
C SER A 48 12.36 -0.67 -15.40
N GLU A 49 13.29 -0.80 -14.45
CA GLU A 49 14.19 -1.96 -14.32
C GLU A 49 13.59 -3.06 -13.43
N LEU A 50 12.29 -2.96 -13.10
CA LEU A 50 11.56 -3.86 -12.21
C LEU A 50 12.13 -3.92 -10.78
N LYS A 51 12.79 -2.84 -10.33
CA LYS A 51 13.22 -2.71 -8.94
C LYS A 51 12.08 -2.14 -8.11
N ILE A 52 11.87 -2.72 -6.94
CA ILE A 52 10.83 -2.33 -6.01
C ILE A 52 11.49 -1.62 -4.82
N SER A 53 11.00 -0.44 -4.48
CA SER A 53 11.38 0.27 -3.27
C SER A 53 10.16 0.65 -2.45
N SER A 54 10.33 0.62 -1.14
CA SER A 54 9.28 0.92 -0.19
C SER A 54 8.96 2.41 -0.19
N LYS A 55 7.68 2.78 -0.32
CA LYS A 55 7.25 4.18 -0.36
C LYS A 55 6.58 4.60 0.94
N GLU A 56 5.37 4.10 1.16
CA GLU A 56 4.49 4.54 2.25
C GLU A 56 3.67 3.38 2.79
N ILE A 57 3.19 3.53 4.03
CA ILE A 57 2.24 2.65 4.67
C ILE A 57 1.05 3.48 5.13
N LEU A 58 -0.14 3.11 4.66
CA LEU A 58 -1.40 3.74 5.02
C LEU A 58 -2.10 2.90 6.10
N PHE A 59 -2.58 3.61 7.12
CA PHE A 59 -3.37 3.02 8.20
C PHE A 59 -4.81 3.52 8.14
N GLY A 60 -5.76 2.62 8.36
CA GLY A 60 -7.17 2.96 8.41
C GLY A 60 -8.09 1.74 8.51
N HIS A 61 -7.79 0.67 7.77
CA HIS A 61 -8.52 -0.58 7.95
C HIS A 61 -8.12 -1.22 9.27
N THR A 62 -9.13 -1.62 10.05
CA THR A 62 -8.95 -2.37 11.30
C THR A 62 -9.10 -3.88 11.11
N ALA A 63 -9.22 -4.33 9.86
CA ALA A 63 -9.45 -5.71 9.46
C ALA A 63 -8.73 -6.00 8.14
N SER A 64 -8.63 -7.29 7.78
CA SER A 64 -7.93 -7.77 6.58
C SER A 64 -8.39 -7.07 5.30
N VAL A 65 -7.41 -6.65 4.50
CA VAL A 65 -7.66 -6.09 3.16
C VAL A 65 -7.82 -7.25 2.19
N THR A 66 -9.05 -7.55 1.78
CA THR A 66 -9.34 -8.73 0.94
C THR A 66 -9.29 -8.44 -0.57
N CYS A 67 -9.37 -7.18 -0.97
CA CYS A 67 -9.37 -6.78 -2.36
C CYS A 67 -8.85 -5.35 -2.52
N LEU A 68 -8.18 -5.09 -3.64
CA LEU A 68 -7.75 -3.77 -4.07
C LEU A 68 -8.22 -3.56 -5.51
N ALA A 69 -8.70 -2.37 -5.79
CA ALA A 69 -9.08 -1.96 -7.14
C ALA A 69 -8.72 -0.49 -7.34
N LYS A 70 -8.26 -0.16 -8.54
CA LYS A 70 -8.00 1.23 -8.94
C LYS A 70 -9.36 1.90 -9.16
N ALA A 71 -9.55 3.07 -8.56
CA ALA A 71 -10.68 3.91 -8.90
C ALA A 71 -10.56 4.34 -10.38
N ARG A 72 -11.70 4.41 -11.08
CA ARG A 72 -11.73 4.99 -12.43
C ARG A 72 -11.46 6.50 -12.33
N GLU A 73 -10.92 7.07 -13.41
CA GLU A 73 -10.92 8.53 -13.59
C GLU A 73 -12.34 9.08 -13.72
#